data_AF-A0A537D7C0-F1
#
_entry.id   AF-A0A537D7C0-F1
#
_cell.length_a   1.000
_cell.length_b   1.000
_cell.length_c   1.000
_cell.angle_alpha   90.00
_cell.angle_beta   90.00
_cell.angle_gamma   90.00
#
_symmetry.space_group_name_H-M   'P 1'
#
loop_
_entity.id
_entity.type
_entity.pdbx_description
1 polymer ?
#
loop_
_entity_poly.entity_id
_entity_poly.type
_entity_poly.pdbx_seq_one_letter_code
_entity_poly.pdbx_strand_id
1 'polypeptide(L)'
;MLGGVLILQLLPSLFLGLYTGWFRKEALIVGLLAGIGSGLTMAVIANTANGAFAGFKFSLFNTGIFGSLYIAVIALAINLAVSIVGTAAIPRKASSLKKVPATVRTA
;
A
#
# COMPACT_ATOMS: atom_id res chain seq x y z
N MET A 1 -18.31 -5.11 2.33
CA MET A 1 -17.82 -4.07 3.27
C MET A 1 -16.51 -3.46 2.77
N LEU A 2 -16.57 -2.35 2.00
CA LEU A 2 -15.36 -1.74 1.40
C LEU A 2 -14.40 -1.13 2.44
N GLY A 3 -14.93 -0.55 3.52
CA GLY A 3 -14.12 0.17 4.51
C GLY A 3 -12.98 -0.67 5.09
N GLY A 4 -13.23 -1.95 5.40
CA GLY A 4 -12.21 -2.86 5.92
C GLY A 4 -11.08 -3.16 4.92
N VAL A 5 -11.38 -3.18 3.61
CA VAL A 5 -10.36 -3.35 2.56
C VAL A 5 -9.42 -2.15 2.54
N LEU A 6 -9.98 -0.93 2.60
CA LEU A 6 -9.19 0.30 2.53
C LEU A 6 -8.34 0.52 3.78
N ILE A 7 -8.91 0.30 4.97
CA ILE A 7 -8.20 0.48 6.25
C ILE A 7 -7.05 -0.52 6.38
N LEU A 8 -7.25 -1.79 5.97
CA LEU A 8 -6.19 -2.80 6.04
C LEU A 8 -4.98 -2.40 5.19
N GLN A 9 -5.18 -1.62 4.14
CA GLN A 9 -4.11 -1.19 3.24
C GLN A 9 -3.16 -0.17 3.87
N LEU A 10 -3.64 0.58 4.86
CA LEU A 10 -2.84 1.57 5.58
C LEU A 10 -1.83 0.90 6.52
N LEU A 11 -2.19 -0.24 7.12
CA LEU A 11 -1.33 -0.95 8.07
C LEU A 11 0.07 -1.25 7.52
N PRO A 12 0.26 -1.96 6.39
CA PRO A 12 1.60 -2.26 5.89
C PRO A 12 2.35 -0.98 5.51
N SER A 13 1.70 -0.02 4.84
CA SER A 13 2.36 1.18 4.35
C SER A 13 2.85 2.08 5.49
N LEU A 14 2.07 2.21 6.56
CA LEU A 14 2.44 2.99 7.75
C LEU A 14 3.40 2.23 8.65
N PHE A 15 3.09 0.97 8.98
CA PHE A 15 3.91 0.17 9.89
C PHE A 15 5.33 -0.03 9.35
N LEU A 16 5.46 -0.40 8.06
CA LEU A 16 6.76 -0.62 7.46
C LEU A 16 7.56 0.68 7.34
N GLY A 17 6.89 1.80 7.03
CA GLY A 17 7.54 3.12 6.96
C GLY A 17 8.03 3.65 8.29
N LEU A 18 7.27 3.41 9.36
CA LEU A 18 7.60 3.92 10.70
C LEU A 18 8.55 3.01 11.46
N TYR A 19 8.46 1.69 11.28
CA TYR A 19 9.16 0.74 12.15
C TYR A 19 10.44 0.15 11.55
N THR A 20 10.49 -0.08 10.23
CA THR A 20 11.55 -0.91 9.65
C THR A 20 12.76 -0.14 9.12
N GLY A 21 12.65 1.17 8.88
CA GLY A 21 13.72 2.02 8.31
C GLY A 21 14.28 1.58 6.94
N TRP A 22 13.81 0.45 6.42
CA TRP A 22 14.35 -0.22 5.23
C TRP A 22 13.63 0.24 3.97
N PHE A 23 12.31 0.36 4.05
CA PHE A 23 11.46 0.77 2.94
C PHE A 23 11.65 2.24 2.57
N ARG A 24 11.54 2.52 1.26
CA ARG A 24 11.53 3.89 0.74
C ARG A 24 10.15 4.49 0.92
N LYS A 25 10.07 5.75 1.37
CA LYS A 25 8.79 6.46 1.51
C LYS A 25 8.02 6.47 0.19
N GLU A 26 8.72 6.66 -0.92
CA GLU A 26 8.14 6.69 -2.26
C GLU A 26 7.56 5.31 -2.63
N ALA A 27 8.28 4.23 -2.33
CA ALA A 27 7.82 2.87 -2.59
C ALA A 27 6.58 2.51 -1.77
N LEU A 28 6.52 2.92 -0.50
CA LEU A 28 5.37 2.67 0.37
C LEU A 28 4.12 3.42 -0.07
N ILE A 29 4.26 4.65 -0.59
CA ILE A 29 3.16 5.43 -1.15
C ILE A 29 2.62 4.74 -2.41
N VAL A 30 3.51 4.30 -3.32
CA VAL A 30 3.09 3.60 -4.53
C VAL A 30 2.43 2.27 -4.19
N GLY A 31 2.98 1.52 -3.23
CA GLY A 31 2.35 0.30 -2.70
C GLY A 31 0.98 0.55 -2.09
N LEU A 32 0.81 1.64 -1.33
CA LEU A 32 -0.48 2.05 -0.78
C LEU A 32 -1.51 2.29 -1.89
N LEU A 33 -1.15 3.08 -2.89
CA LEU A 33 -2.03 3.39 -4.02
C LEU A 33 -2.37 2.14 -4.83
N ALA A 34 -1.40 1.25 -5.06
CA ALA A 34 -1.63 -0.02 -5.75
C ALA A 34 -2.58 -0.93 -4.96
N GLY A 35 -2.43 -1.02 -3.64
CA GLY A 35 -3.34 -1.78 -2.78
C GLY A 35 -4.76 -1.20 -2.80
N ILE A 36 -4.91 0.12 -2.63
CA ILE A 36 -6.22 0.78 -2.67
C ILE A 36 -6.88 0.61 -4.04
N GLY A 37 -6.14 0.89 -5.11
CA GLY A 37 -6.66 0.80 -6.48
C GLY A 37 -7.08 -0.61 -6.87
N SER A 38 -6.24 -1.61 -6.55
CA SER A 38 -6.56 -3.01 -6.82
C SER A 38 -7.74 -3.50 -5.96
N GLY A 39 -7.76 -3.17 -4.67
CA GLY A 39 -8.86 -3.49 -3.77
C GLY A 39 -10.19 -2.89 -4.22
N LEU A 40 -10.19 -1.62 -4.65
CA LEU A 40 -11.38 -0.96 -5.18
C LEU A 40 -11.86 -1.60 -6.47
N THR A 41 -10.95 -1.89 -7.39
CA THR A 41 -11.27 -2.53 -8.68
C THR A 41 -11.92 -3.89 -8.46
N MET A 42 -11.30 -4.75 -7.63
CA MET A 42 -11.84 -6.06 -7.29
C MET A 42 -13.20 -5.94 -6.57
N ALA A 43 -13.36 -4.97 -5.68
CA ALA A 43 -14.63 -4.74 -4.99
C ALA A 43 -15.74 -4.30 -5.94
N VAL A 44 -15.45 -3.45 -6.93
CA VAL A 44 -16.43 -3.06 -7.96
C VAL A 44 -16.82 -4.28 -8.79
N ILE A 45 -15.84 -5.06 -9.26
CA ILE A 45 -16.10 -6.26 -10.08
C ILE A 45 -16.94 -7.28 -9.30
N ALA A 46 -16.56 -7.60 -8.06
CA ALA A 46 -17.25 -8.58 -7.23
C ALA A 46 -18.69 -8.17 -6.86
N ASN A 47 -19.01 -6.88 -6.97
CA ASN A 47 -20.32 -6.32 -6.63
C ASN A 47 -21.09 -5.82 -7.86
N THR A 48 -20.61 -6.14 -9.06
CA THR A 48 -21.33 -5.87 -10.30
C THR A 48 -22.10 -7.11 -10.70
N ALA A 49 -23.42 -7.00 -10.79
CA ALA A 49 -24.32 -8.08 -11.20
C ALA A 49 -25.12 -7.61 -12.42
N ASN A 50 -25.22 -8.45 -13.45
CA ASN A 50 -25.93 -8.13 -14.70
C ASN A 50 -25.49 -6.79 -15.34
N GLY A 51 -24.20 -6.47 -15.24
CA GLY A 51 -23.63 -5.22 -15.76
C GLY A 51 -23.89 -3.96 -14.92
N ALA A 52 -24.60 -4.08 -13.78
CA ALA A 52 -24.89 -2.96 -12.89
C ALA A 52 -24.19 -3.12 -11.53
N PHE A 53 -23.64 -2.02 -11.01
CA PHE A 53 -23.03 -2.00 -9.68
C PHE A 53 -24.11 -1.98 -8.60
N ALA A 54 -24.15 -3.02 -7.75
CA ALA A 54 -25.18 -3.21 -6.72
C ALA A 54 -24.76 -2.73 -5.30
N GLY A 55 -23.69 -1.94 -5.22
CA GLY A 55 -23.10 -1.47 -3.96
C GLY A 55 -22.15 -2.48 -3.29
N PHE A 56 -21.40 -2.06 -2.27
CA PHE A 56 -20.31 -2.85 -1.66
C PHE A 56 -20.76 -3.92 -0.63
N LYS A 57 -21.53 -4.91 -1.08
CA LYS A 57 -22.07 -5.99 -0.24
C LYS A 57 -21.06 -7.13 -0.04
N PHE A 58 -20.45 -7.60 -1.11
CA PHE A 58 -19.48 -8.69 -1.12
C PHE A 58 -18.05 -8.19 -0.85
N SER A 59 -17.29 -9.03 -0.16
CA SER A 59 -15.87 -8.79 0.17
C SER A 59 -14.96 -9.93 -0.32
N LEU A 60 -15.53 -10.89 -1.03
CA LEU A 60 -14.83 -12.03 -1.63
C LEU A 60 -14.68 -11.78 -3.12
N PHE A 61 -13.53 -12.17 -3.67
CA PHE A 61 -13.22 -12.11 -5.09
C PHE A 61 -12.86 -13.50 -5.57
N ASN A 62 -13.53 -13.97 -6.62
CA ASN A 62 -13.24 -15.26 -7.23
C ASN A 62 -12.01 -15.13 -8.13
N THR A 63 -10.95 -15.82 -7.76
CA THR A 63 -9.67 -15.82 -8.49
C THR A 63 -9.61 -16.87 -9.59
N GLY A 64 -10.62 -17.74 -9.71
CA GLY A 64 -10.63 -18.91 -10.58
C GLY A 64 -9.75 -20.05 -10.07
N ILE A 65 -8.47 -19.78 -9.83
CA ILE A 65 -7.45 -20.78 -9.46
C ILE A 65 -7.55 -21.18 -7.98
N PHE A 66 -7.70 -20.21 -7.08
CA PHE A 66 -7.71 -20.44 -5.62
C PHE A 66 -9.12 -20.33 -5.03
N GLY A 67 -10.15 -20.27 -5.88
CA GLY A 67 -11.52 -19.99 -5.46
C GLY A 67 -11.70 -18.55 -4.96
N SER A 68 -12.63 -18.39 -4.01
CA SER A 68 -13.01 -17.10 -3.43
C SER A 68 -12.05 -16.69 -2.30
N LEU A 69 -11.30 -15.62 -2.52
CA LEU A 69 -10.41 -15.04 -1.52
C LEU A 69 -10.91 -13.68 -1.06
N TYR A 70 -10.56 -13.31 0.16
CA TYR A 70 -10.91 -11.99 0.70
C TYR A 70 -10.15 -10.89 -0.06
N ILE A 71 -10.89 -9.90 -0.57
CA ILE A 71 -10.33 -8.82 -1.41
C ILE A 71 -9.18 -8.11 -0.69
N ALA A 72 -9.33 -7.86 0.61
CA ALA A 72 -8.30 -7.15 1.37
C ALA A 72 -6.99 -7.95 1.46
N VAL A 73 -7.04 -9.29 1.45
CA VAL A 73 -5.82 -10.12 1.46
C VAL A 73 -5.09 -10.03 0.12
N ILE A 74 -5.83 -10.07 -1.00
CA ILE A 74 -5.24 -9.92 -2.33
C ILE A 74 -4.62 -8.53 -2.48
N ALA A 75 -5.36 -7.48 -2.10
CA ALA A 75 -4.89 -6.10 -2.15
C ALA A 75 -3.68 -5.85 -1.23
N LEU A 76 -3.65 -6.48 -0.05
CA LEU A 76 -2.52 -6.51 0.86
C LEU A 76 -1.27 -7.11 0.19
N ALA A 77 -1.41 -8.26 -0.46
CA ALA A 77 -0.31 -8.89 -1.18
C ALA A 77 0.25 -7.99 -2.30
N ILE A 78 -0.63 -7.32 -3.06
CA ILE A 78 -0.24 -6.38 -4.12
C ILE A 78 0.55 -5.20 -3.54
N ASN A 79 0.06 -4.58 -2.46
CA ASN A 79 0.76 -3.47 -1.81
C ASN A 79 2.15 -3.88 -1.32
N LEU A 80 2.26 -5.02 -0.65
CA LEU A 80 3.55 -5.51 -0.16
C LEU A 80 4.50 -5.79 -1.32
N ALA A 81 4.04 -6.48 -2.37
CA ALA A 81 4.85 -6.76 -3.55
C ALA A 81 5.37 -5.46 -4.20
N VAL A 82 4.50 -4.47 -4.41
CA VAL A 82 4.87 -3.18 -5.00
C VAL A 82 5.82 -2.41 -4.08
N SER A 83 5.58 -2.42 -2.76
CA SER A 83 6.45 -1.76 -1.77
C SER A 83 7.85 -2.36 -1.74
N ILE A 84 7.94 -3.70 -1.82
CA ILE A 84 9.22 -4.44 -1.82
C ILE A 84 9.98 -4.16 -3.12
N VAL A 85 9.32 -4.33 -4.27
CA VAL A 85 9.94 -4.10 -5.59
C VAL A 85 10.35 -2.64 -5.76
N GLY A 86 9.48 -1.70 -5.36
CA GLY A 86 9.79 -0.27 -5.40
C GLY A 86 10.95 0.11 -4.48
N THR A 87 11.05 -0.51 -3.31
CA THR A 87 12.19 -0.30 -2.40
C THR A 87 13.49 -0.81 -3.00
N ALA A 88 13.46 -1.96 -3.67
CA ALA A 88 14.62 -2.51 -4.37
C ALA A 88 15.04 -1.64 -5.57
N ALA A 89 14.08 -1.05 -6.29
CA ALA A 89 14.33 -0.23 -7.47
C ALA A 89 14.81 1.20 -7.15
N ILE A 90 14.43 1.78 -6.00
CA ILE A 90 14.69 3.18 -5.67
C ILE A 90 16.00 3.33 -4.84
N PRO A 91 17.05 3.98 -5.38
CA PRO A 91 18.32 4.16 -4.68
C PRO A 91 18.18 5.03 -3.42
N ARG A 92 19.05 4.80 -2.42
CA ARG A 92 19.12 5.66 -1.21
C ARG A 92 19.54 7.06 -1.65
N LYS A 93 18.68 8.07 -1.45
CA LYS A 93 19.15 9.46 -1.45
C LYS A 93 20.08 9.63 -0.26
N ALA A 94 21.33 10.01 -0.51
CA ALA A 94 22.24 10.41 0.55
C ALA A 94 21.66 11.65 1.24
N SER A 95 21.37 11.56 2.53
CA SER A 95 20.97 12.72 3.32
C SER A 95 22.15 13.68 3.37
N SER A 96 22.02 14.82 2.68
CA SER A 96 23.01 15.89 2.75
C SER A 96 23.09 16.36 4.19
N LEU A 97 24.17 16.00 4.89
CA LEU A 97 24.43 16.43 6.25
C LEU A 97 24.48 17.96 6.23
N LYS A 98 23.45 18.59 6.80
CA LYS A 98 23.43 20.03 7.00
C LYS A 98 24.57 20.34 7.97
N LYS A 99 25.71 20.80 7.44
CA LYS A 99 26.86 21.24 8.24
C LYS A 99 26.36 22.30 9.22
N VAL A 100 26.34 21.97 10.50
CA VAL A 100 26.02 22.94 11.56
C VAL A 100 27.15 23.99 11.54
N PRO A 101 26.86 25.27 11.28
CA PRO A 101 27.89 26.30 11.31
C PRO A 101 28.45 26.40 12.74
N ALA A 102 29.77 26.28 12.86
CA ALA A 102 30.50 26.28 14.12
C ALA A 102 30.64 27.70 14.71
N THR A 103 29.54 28.43 14.88
CA THR A 103 29.57 29.85 15.26
C THR A 103 29.10 30.14 16.69
N VAL A 104 29.15 29.19 17.62
CA VAL A 104 28.86 29.48 19.04
C VAL A 104 29.93 28.89 19.96
N ARG A 105 31.17 29.37 19.82
CA ARG A 105 32.21 29.23 20.85
C ARG A 105 33.16 30.43 20.81
N THR A 106 32.68 31.61 21.21
CA THR A 106 33.51 32.66 21.83
C THR A 106 32.56 33.67 22.49
N ALA A 107 32.39 33.54 23.80
CA ALA A 107 32.06 34.61 24.72
C ALA A 107 32.95 34.41 25.95
#